data_AF-A0A1Y1NKM4-F1
#
_entry.id   AF-A0A1Y1NKM4-F1
#
_cell.length_a   1.000
_cell.length_b   1.000
_cell.length_c   1.000
_cell.angle_alpha   90.00
_cell.angle_beta   90.00
_cell.angle_gamma   90.00
#
_symmetry.space_group_name_H-M   'P 1'
#
loop_
_entity.id
_entity.type
_entity.pdbx_description
1 polymer ?
#
loop_
_entity_poly.entity_id
_entity_poly.type
_entity_poly.pdbx_seq_one_letter_code
_entity_poly.pdbx_strand_id
1 'polypeptide(L)'
;SNMSDPMEDHLFKEVKRNLEVDGRLQKFTAELRSTLISILNGRPPRDQNYNEIPKETRLINDLIREYLIWNGYIYTEEFLVAESGAEKEKPSREDLTEKLGIADDYSTTKIPLLYYIVCAFEMQEQST
;
A
#
# COMPACT_ATOMS: atom_id res chain seq x y z
N SER A 1 -36.51 -31.15 6.30
CA SER A 1 -35.73 -30.44 7.31
C SER A 1 -34.26 -30.65 7.02
N ASN A 2 -33.56 -29.59 6.63
CA ASN A 2 -32.12 -29.61 6.39
C ASN A 2 -31.45 -29.52 7.76
N MET A 3 -30.90 -30.62 8.26
CA MET A 3 -30.08 -30.61 9.47
C MET A 3 -28.65 -30.74 8.98
N SER A 4 -27.95 -29.62 8.85
CA SER A 4 -26.50 -29.61 8.64
C SER A 4 -25.85 -30.35 9.81
N ASP A 5 -24.88 -31.21 9.50
CA ASP A 5 -24.19 -32.02 10.51
C ASP A 5 -23.42 -31.10 11.46
N PRO A 6 -23.64 -31.15 12.79
CA PRO A 6 -22.91 -30.31 13.75
C PRO A 6 -21.39 -30.51 13.70
N MET A 7 -20.90 -31.64 13.19
CA MET A 7 -19.47 -31.87 12.93
C MET A 7 -18.96 -31.02 11.76
N GLU A 8 -19.76 -30.90 10.70
CA GLU A 8 -19.44 -30.10 9.52
C GLU A 8 -19.33 -28.61 9.90
N ASP A 9 -20.26 -28.13 10.72
CA ASP A 9 -20.24 -26.75 11.25
C ASP A 9 -19.01 -26.48 12.12
N HIS A 10 -18.58 -27.45 12.92
CA HIS A 10 -17.38 -27.32 13.75
C HIS A 10 -16.11 -27.28 12.89
N LEU A 11 -15.99 -28.17 11.91
CA LEU A 11 -14.87 -28.21 10.98
C LEU A 11 -14.77 -26.92 10.17
N PHE A 12 -15.90 -26.42 9.66
CA PHE A 12 -15.96 -25.17 8.92
C PHE A 12 -15.46 -23.98 9.75
N LYS A 13 -15.90 -23.87 11.01
CA LYS A 13 -15.46 -22.83 11.93
C LYS A 13 -13.95 -22.87 12.16
N GLU A 14 -13.39 -24.07 12.34
CA GLU A 14 -11.97 -24.23 12.62
C GLU A 14 -11.10 -23.90 11.40
N VAL A 15 -11.52 -24.30 10.20
CA VAL A 15 -10.84 -23.91 8.95
C VAL A 15 -10.89 -22.40 8.76
N LYS A 16 -12.05 -21.77 8.97
CA LYS A 16 -12.20 -20.31 8.88
C LYS A 16 -11.26 -19.59 9.85
N ARG A 17 -11.23 -20.01 11.12
CA ARG A 17 -10.35 -19.44 12.16
C ARG A 17 -8.87 -19.53 11.76
N ASN A 18 -8.43 -20.66 11.22
CA ASN A 18 -7.04 -20.82 10.78
C ASN A 18 -6.71 -19.91 9.58
N LEU A 19 -7.63 -19.75 8.63
CA LEU A 19 -7.44 -18.82 7.51
C LEU A 19 -7.42 -17.35 7.95
N GLU A 20 -8.14 -16.99 9.02
CA GLU A 20 -8.13 -15.65 9.63
C GLU A 20 -6.81 -15.35 10.35
N VAL A 21 -6.27 -16.34 11.09
CA VAL A 21 -4.99 -16.20 11.81
C VAL A 21 -3.81 -16.13 10.83
N ASP A 22 -3.87 -16.88 9.73
CA ASP A 22 -2.85 -16.91 8.67
C ASP A 22 -2.93 -15.71 7.71
N GLY A 23 -3.86 -14.76 7.93
CA GLY A 23 -4.04 -13.57 7.09
C GLY A 23 -4.61 -13.85 5.67
N ARG A 24 -4.77 -15.12 5.30
CA ARG A 24 -5.22 -15.55 3.97
C ARG A 24 -6.69 -15.21 3.72
N LEU A 25 -7.54 -15.24 4.75
CA LEU A 25 -8.94 -14.84 4.60
C LEU A 25 -9.06 -13.35 4.31
N GLN A 26 -8.23 -12.53 4.95
CA GLN A 26 -8.18 -11.08 4.76
C GLN A 26 -7.68 -10.75 3.35
N LYS A 27 -6.63 -11.43 2.88
CA LYS A 27 -6.12 -11.32 1.50
C LYS A 27 -7.20 -11.67 0.47
N PHE A 28 -7.83 -12.84 0.62
CA PHE A 28 -8.91 -13.27 -0.28
C PHE A 28 -10.10 -12.30 -0.27
N THR A 29 -10.48 -11.80 0.90
CA THR A 29 -11.55 -10.80 1.05
C THR A 29 -11.17 -9.48 0.38
N ALA A 30 -9.91 -9.05 0.45
CA ALA A 30 -9.42 -7.85 -0.22
C ALA A 30 -9.41 -8.02 -1.74
N GLU A 31 -8.95 -9.17 -2.25
CA GLU A 31 -8.99 -9.50 -3.68
C GLU A 31 -10.43 -9.51 -4.21
N LEU A 32 -11.37 -10.11 -3.46
CA LEU A 32 -12.78 -10.08 -3.79
C LEU A 32 -13.38 -8.68 -3.74
N ARG A 33 -13.05 -7.87 -2.74
CA ARG A 33 -13.51 -6.48 -2.63
C ARG A 33 -12.99 -5.65 -3.80
N SER A 34 -11.71 -5.78 -4.14
CA SER A 34 -11.09 -5.11 -5.29
C SER A 34 -11.79 -5.52 -6.60
N THR A 35 -12.06 -6.82 -6.78
CA THR A 35 -12.76 -7.35 -7.96
C THR A 35 -14.22 -6.90 -8.03
N LEU A 36 -14.94 -6.86 -6.90
CA LEU A 36 -16.33 -6.39 -6.85
C LEU A 36 -16.43 -4.90 -7.12
N ILE A 37 -15.53 -4.12 -6.50
CA ILE A 37 -15.41 -2.70 -6.78
C ILE A 37 -15.12 -2.54 -8.27
N SER A 38 -14.18 -3.31 -8.85
CA SER A 38 -13.79 -3.29 -10.26
C SER A 38 -14.95 -3.47 -11.24
N ILE A 39 -15.84 -4.40 -10.90
CA ILE A 39 -17.01 -4.74 -11.69
C ILE A 39 -18.13 -3.70 -11.53
N LEU A 40 -18.39 -3.24 -10.29
CA LEU A 40 -19.56 -2.40 -10.00
C LEU A 40 -19.48 -1.00 -10.59
N ASN A 41 -18.31 -0.36 -10.65
CA ASN A 41 -18.22 1.02 -11.16
C ASN A 41 -17.94 1.11 -12.67
N GLY A 42 -17.84 0.00 -13.41
CA GLY A 42 -17.46 0.00 -14.85
C GLY A 42 -16.07 0.59 -15.17
N ARG A 43 -15.36 1.10 -14.15
CA ARG A 43 -13.97 1.55 -14.00
C ARG A 43 -13.73 1.77 -12.50
N PRO A 44 -12.81 1.09 -11.79
CA PRO A 44 -12.40 1.64 -10.47
C PRO A 44 -11.17 0.99 -9.79
N PRO A 45 -10.33 1.78 -9.08
CA PRO A 45 -10.69 2.47 -7.82
C PRO A 45 -10.47 4.00 -7.83
N ARG A 46 -11.12 4.66 -6.86
CA ARG A 46 -11.26 6.10 -6.53
C ARG A 46 -11.82 7.03 -7.62
N ASP A 47 -12.71 7.92 -7.19
CA ASP A 47 -13.41 8.91 -8.02
C ASP A 47 -12.47 9.62 -9.00
N GLN A 48 -12.90 9.61 -10.26
CA GLN A 48 -12.19 10.19 -11.38
C GLN A 48 -12.32 11.71 -11.38
N ASN A 49 -11.62 12.36 -10.46
CA ASN A 49 -10.83 13.51 -10.86
C ASN A 49 -9.38 13.21 -10.55
N TYR A 50 -8.74 12.48 -11.47
CA TYR A 50 -7.27 12.32 -11.51
C TYR A 50 -6.54 13.69 -11.45
N ASN A 51 -7.26 14.74 -11.86
CA ASN A 51 -6.87 16.14 -11.82
C ASN A 51 -6.94 16.78 -10.41
N GLU A 52 -7.48 16.11 -9.40
CA GLU A 52 -7.72 16.66 -8.05
C GLU A 52 -6.86 16.03 -6.94
N ILE A 53 -6.02 15.03 -7.21
CA ILE A 53 -5.12 14.51 -6.17
C ILE A 53 -4.12 15.62 -5.81
N PRO A 54 -4.12 16.11 -4.55
CA PRO A 54 -3.19 17.15 -4.14
C PRO A 54 -1.74 16.71 -4.39
N LYS A 55 -0.89 17.68 -4.73
CA LYS A 55 0.53 17.39 -5.05
C LYS A 55 1.23 16.70 -3.88
N GLU A 56 0.84 17.06 -2.67
CA GLU A 56 1.32 16.51 -1.40
C GLU A 56 0.92 15.04 -1.27
N THR A 57 -0.33 14.69 -1.62
CA THR A 57 -0.80 13.31 -1.60
C THR A 57 -0.06 12.46 -2.64
N ARG A 58 0.19 13.02 -3.83
CA ARG A 58 0.97 12.33 -4.87
C ARG A 58 2.39 12.07 -4.40
N LEU A 59 3.05 13.08 -3.83
CA LEU A 59 4.39 12.95 -3.27
C LEU A 59 4.44 11.89 -2.15
N ILE A 60 3.47 11.89 -1.24
CA ILE A 60 3.37 10.88 -0.17
C ILE A 60 3.20 9.48 -0.76
N ASN A 61 2.33 9.32 -1.76
CA ASN A 61 2.13 8.03 -2.42
C ASN A 61 3.40 7.54 -3.12
N ASP A 62 4.14 8.44 -3.77
CA ASP A 62 5.41 8.11 -4.43
C ASP A 62 6.47 7.69 -3.39
N LEU A 63 6.53 8.36 -2.24
CA LEU A 63 7.40 8.01 -1.13
C LEU A 63 7.04 6.66 -0.50
N ILE A 64 5.74 6.39 -0.28
CA ILE A 64 5.25 5.09 0.20
C ILE A 64 5.60 4.01 -0.82
N ARG A 65 5.38 4.27 -2.11
CA ARG A 65 5.67 3.34 -3.20
C ARG A 65 7.15 2.97 -3.24
N GLU A 66 8.05 3.94 -3.12
CA GLU A 66 9.49 3.71 -3.02
C GLU A 66 9.85 2.81 -1.82
N TYR A 67 9.28 3.09 -0.64
CA TYR A 67 9.46 2.27 0.56
C TYR A 67 8.95 0.84 0.39
N LEU A 68 7.75 0.67 -0.18
CA LEU A 68 7.16 -0.65 -0.42
C LEU A 68 8.03 -1.47 -1.37
N ILE A 69 8.51 -0.85 -2.45
CA ILE A 69 9.39 -1.51 -3.43
C ILE A 69 10.72 -1.92 -2.78
N TRP A 70 11.35 -1.01 -2.02
CA TRP A 70 12.64 -1.29 -1.39
C TRP A 70 12.56 -2.42 -0.35
N ASN A 71 11.47 -2.49 0.43
CA ASN A 71 11.25 -3.54 1.43
C ASN A 71 10.65 -4.83 0.87
N GLY A 72 10.36 -4.90 -0.44
CA GLY A 72 9.81 -6.09 -1.09
C GLY A 72 8.31 -6.31 -0.91
N TYR A 73 7.53 -5.29 -0.53
CA TYR A 73 6.07 -5.33 -0.40
C TYR A 73 5.35 -5.16 -1.75
N ILE A 74 5.73 -5.97 -2.74
CA ILE A 74 5.35 -5.80 -4.14
C ILE A 74 3.83 -5.84 -4.34
N TYR A 75 3.12 -6.77 -3.71
CA TYR A 75 1.65 -6.86 -3.86
C TYR A 75 0.92 -5.65 -3.30
N THR A 76 1.35 -5.12 -2.14
CA THR A 76 0.76 -3.94 -1.53
C THR A 76 0.99 -2.70 -2.40
N GLU A 77 2.15 -2.61 -3.06
CA GLU A 77 2.43 -1.54 -4.02
C GLU A 77 1.46 -1.57 -5.20
N GLU A 78 1.17 -2.76 -5.75
CA GLU A 78 0.24 -2.90 -6.87
C GLU A 78 -1.18 -2.42 -6.49
N PHE A 79 -1.65 -2.76 -5.28
CA PHE A 79 -2.92 -2.24 -4.77
C PHE A 79 -2.87 -0.73 -4.56
N LEU A 80 -1.78 -0.19 -4.02
CA LEU A 80 -1.62 1.26 -3.84
C LEU A 80 -1.71 1.98 -5.19
N VAL A 81 -0.99 1.53 -6.22
CA VAL A 81 -1.01 2.13 -7.56
C VAL A 81 -2.40 2.08 -8.16
N ALA A 82 -3.09 0.94 -8.03
CA ALA A 82 -4.45 0.79 -8.49
C ALA A 82 -5.39 1.76 -7.75
N GLU A 83 -5.33 1.81 -6.42
CA GLU A 83 -6.24 2.60 -5.57
C GLU A 83 -6.00 4.10 -5.61
N SER A 84 -4.74 4.52 -5.73
CA SER A 84 -4.39 5.93 -5.77
C SER A 84 -4.57 6.52 -7.16
N GLY A 85 -4.78 5.69 -8.18
CA GLY A 85 -4.59 6.11 -9.57
C GLY A 85 -3.20 6.73 -9.74
N ALA A 86 -2.13 6.16 -9.18
CA ALA A 86 -0.79 6.67 -9.46
C ALA A 86 -0.43 6.38 -10.93
N GLU A 87 0.53 7.12 -11.48
CA GLU A 87 1.10 6.75 -12.76
C GLU A 87 1.78 5.37 -12.62
N LYS A 88 1.65 4.54 -13.65
CA LYS A 88 2.24 3.20 -13.62
C LYS A 88 3.76 3.25 -13.58
N GLU A 89 4.34 4.29 -14.17
CA GLU A 89 5.78 4.53 -14.16
C GLU A 89 6.25 4.78 -12.73
N LYS A 90 7.37 4.16 -12.37
CA LYS A 90 7.94 4.30 -11.02
C LYS A 90 8.46 5.73 -10.85
N PRO A 91 8.28 6.35 -9.68
CA PRO A 91 8.84 7.67 -9.43
C PRO A 91 10.37 7.58 -9.57
N SER A 92 10.96 8.51 -10.33
CA SER A 92 12.42 8.67 -10.34
C SER A 92 12.85 9.22 -8.99
N ARG A 93 13.97 8.69 -8.48
CA ARG A 93 14.54 9.14 -7.21
C ARG A 93 14.98 10.59 -7.30
N GLU A 94 15.55 10.97 -8.44
CA GLU A 94 15.96 12.33 -8.76
C GLU A 94 14.77 13.30 -8.71
N ASP A 95 13.61 12.90 -9.24
CA ASP A 95 12.39 13.71 -9.16
C ASP A 95 11.90 13.89 -7.71
N LEU A 96 12.03 12.86 -6.88
CA LEU A 96 11.59 12.90 -5.48
C LEU A 96 12.52 13.75 -4.61
N THR A 97 13.84 13.64 -4.81
CA THR A 97 14.82 14.47 -4.10
C THR A 97 14.69 15.94 -4.49
N GLU A 98 14.46 16.24 -5.77
CA GLU A 98 14.19 17.60 -6.25
C GLU A 98 12.92 18.19 -5.60
N LYS A 99 11.80 17.45 -5.60
CA LYS A 99 10.54 17.89 -4.97
C LYS A 99 10.67 18.15 -3.47
N LEU A 100 11.53 17.39 -2.78
CA LEU A 100 11.77 17.52 -1.35
C LEU A 100 12.90 18.49 -1.00
N GLY A 101 13.63 19.02 -1.98
CA GLY A 101 14.81 19.85 -1.75
C GLY A 101 15.94 19.12 -1.02
N ILE A 102 16.04 17.80 -1.19
CA ILE A 102 17.08 16.97 -0.59
C ILE A 102 18.27 16.91 -1.55
N ALA A 103 19.47 17.21 -1.06
CA ALA A 103 20.69 17.02 -1.85
C ALA A 103 20.96 15.53 -2.04
N ASP A 104 21.21 15.11 -3.28
CA ASP A 104 21.53 13.72 -3.61
C ASP A 104 22.96 13.38 -3.14
N ASP A 105 23.05 12.94 -1.89
CA ASP A 105 24.26 12.52 -1.20
C ASP A 105 24.39 10.98 -1.27
N TYR A 106 25.61 10.46 -1.35
CA TYR A 106 25.96 9.04 -1.18
C TYR A 106 25.29 8.35 0.04
N SER A 107 24.92 9.11 1.08
CA SER A 107 24.18 8.64 2.25
C SER A 107 22.67 8.45 1.98
N THR A 108 22.08 9.28 1.11
CA THR A 108 20.67 9.20 0.69
C THR A 108 20.41 8.19 -0.41
N THR A 109 21.42 7.84 -1.22
CA THR A 109 21.25 6.96 -2.39
C THR A 109 20.99 5.49 -2.04
N LYS A 110 21.27 5.06 -0.79
CA LYS A 110 21.25 3.63 -0.40
C LYS A 110 20.01 3.18 0.36
N ILE A 111 19.15 4.09 0.78
CA ILE A 111 17.96 3.80 1.60
C ILE A 111 16.73 4.54 1.05
N PRO A 112 15.49 4.12 1.34
CA PRO A 112 14.28 4.87 1.00
C PRO A 112 14.29 6.28 1.59
N LEU A 113 13.74 7.25 0.88
CA LEU A 113 13.65 8.64 1.34
C LEU A 113 12.79 8.75 2.61
N LEU A 114 11.80 7.86 2.79
CA LEU A 114 11.07 7.78 4.05
C LEU A 114 11.97 7.44 5.24
N TYR A 115 13.01 6.61 5.08
CA TYR A 115 13.96 6.34 6.17
C TYR A 115 14.79 7.57 6.50
N TYR A 116 15.25 8.28 5.47
CA TYR A 116 15.97 9.53 5.65
C TYR A 116 15.12 10.57 6.40
N ILE A 117 13.86 10.75 6.00
CA ILE A 117 12.93 11.69 6.64
C ILE A 117 12.75 11.35 8.12
N VAL A 118 12.49 10.08 8.45
CA VAL A 118 12.33 9.63 9.84
C VAL A 118 13.60 9.90 10.65
N CYS A 119 14.77 9.51 10.14
CA CYS A 119 16.05 9.77 10.82
C CYS A 119 16.30 11.27 11.04
N ALA A 120 15.98 12.13 10.06
CA ALA A 120 16.15 13.57 10.18
C ALA A 120 15.29 14.16 11.31
N PHE A 121 14.05 13.69 11.47
CA PHE A 121 13.16 14.11 12.56
C PHE A 121 13.65 13.61 13.93
N GLU A 122 14.09 12.35 14.04
CA GLU A 122 14.65 11.80 15.27
C GLU A 122 15.90 12.56 15.75
N MET A 123 16.76 13.00 14.80
CA MET A 123 17.95 13.79 15.11
C MET A 123 17.61 15.22 15.58
N GLN A 124 16.54 15.82 15.09
CA GLN A 124 16.07 17.13 15.56
C GLN A 124 15.55 17.06 17.00
N GLU A 125 14.80 16.01 17.36
CA GLU A 125 14.30 15.83 18.73
C GLU A 125 15.44 15.62 19.75
N GLN A 126 16.52 14.94 19.38
CA GLN A 126 17.67 14.76 20.27
C GLN A 126 18.52 16.02 20.46
N SER A 127 18.30 17.03 19.62
CA SER A 127 19.01 18.32 19.66
C SER A 127 18.22 19.41 20.42
N THR A 128 17.02 19.09 20.91
CA THR A 128 16.11 19.99 21.64
C THR A 128 16.00 19.57 23.11
#